data_AF-A0A364L788-F1
#
_entry.id   AF-A0A364L788-F1
#
_cell.length_a   1.000
_cell.length_b   1.000
_cell.length_c   1.000
_cell.angle_alpha   90.00
_cell.angle_beta   90.00
_cell.angle_gamma   90.00
#
_symmetry.space_group_name_H-M   'P 1'
#
loop_
_entity.id
_entity.type
_entity.pdbx_description
1 polymer ?
#
loop_
_entity_poly.entity_id
_entity_poly.type
_entity_poly.pdbx_seq_one_letter_code
_entity_poly.pdbx_strand_id
1 'polypeptide(L)'
;MSAETSINDWQRSFEKEIDLLRLASTEGNAPLVTIYQEKTPQMITTEAAFSYINSTAMDISTIYEVSDVYAQLKEKLDTAIKETEADCSAIHKSMQRFKETKSDATERVWEMFLTEEVEKQKAASNKRWDDLKCFGVEKIKKLPEVSRPDAAKIYCMGLSVCGKLASQVINWLKDRMVRIHELPSKAGEKIAEFGQRYTGWINAAFSTVTGAFGSIFANYAAVNCVQNDQLGGSRVVSPDRDSVSGVTLEQAK
;
A
#
# COMPACT_ATOMS: atom_id res chain seq x y z
N MET A 1 -3.04 -3.54 -37.15
CA MET A 1 -3.10 -2.60 -36.02
C MET A 1 -1.68 -2.45 -35.50
N SER A 2 -1.13 -1.24 -35.54
CA SER A 2 0.30 -0.97 -35.34
C SER A 2 0.70 -1.06 -33.86
N ALA A 3 1.93 -1.51 -33.59
CA ALA A 3 2.49 -1.69 -32.25
C ALA A 3 2.43 -0.42 -31.36
N GLU A 4 2.36 0.77 -31.96
CA GLU A 4 2.15 2.04 -31.23
C GLU A 4 0.79 2.16 -30.51
N THR A 5 -0.24 1.42 -30.94
CA THR A 5 -1.54 1.42 -30.25
C THR A 5 -1.45 0.68 -28.91
N SER A 6 -0.65 -0.38 -28.83
CA SER A 6 -0.48 -1.21 -27.63
C SER A 6 0.40 -0.56 -26.54
N ILE A 7 1.42 0.23 -26.93
CA ILE A 7 2.37 0.86 -26.00
C ILE A 7 1.69 1.84 -25.03
N ASN A 8 0.57 2.45 -25.43
CA ASN A 8 -0.15 3.46 -24.64
C ASN A 8 -1.33 2.91 -23.83
N ASP A 9 -1.81 1.70 -24.12
CA ASP A 9 -3.08 1.23 -23.53
C ASP A 9 -2.93 0.87 -22.04
N TRP A 10 -1.83 0.21 -21.66
CA TRP A 10 -1.57 -0.10 -20.25
C TRP A 10 -1.34 1.18 -19.43
N GLN A 11 -0.56 2.13 -19.97
CA GLN A 11 -0.22 3.37 -19.25
C GLN A 11 -1.46 4.24 -19.06
N ARG A 12 -2.30 4.39 -20.10
CA ARG A 12 -3.57 5.13 -19.98
C ARG A 12 -4.53 4.48 -18.98
N SER A 13 -4.64 3.14 -18.99
CA SER A 13 -5.46 2.43 -18.02
C SER A 13 -4.95 2.64 -16.59
N PHE A 14 -3.64 2.50 -16.40
CA PHE A 14 -2.95 2.73 -15.13
C PHE A 14 -3.17 4.15 -14.59
N GLU A 15 -2.95 5.16 -15.42
CA GLU A 15 -3.13 6.57 -15.04
C GLU A 15 -4.59 6.88 -14.68
N LYS A 16 -5.55 6.33 -15.44
CA LYS A 16 -6.98 6.47 -15.16
C LYS A 16 -7.37 5.82 -13.84
N GLU A 17 -6.85 4.63 -13.54
CA GLU A 17 -7.08 3.95 -12.27
C GLU A 17 -6.52 4.75 -11.09
N ILE A 18 -5.33 5.33 -11.24
CA ILE A 18 -4.76 6.23 -10.24
C ILE A 18 -5.64 7.44 -10.01
N ASP A 19 -6.13 8.08 -11.08
CA ASP A 19 -6.96 9.27 -10.93
C ASP A 19 -8.28 8.95 -10.20
N LEU A 20 -8.85 7.75 -10.43
CA LEU A 20 -10.01 7.25 -9.68
C LEU A 20 -9.69 6.98 -8.20
N LEU A 21 -8.56 6.32 -7.92
CA LEU A 21 -8.14 6.03 -6.54
C LEU A 21 -7.79 7.31 -5.78
N ARG A 22 -7.17 8.27 -6.45
CA ARG A 22 -6.91 9.62 -5.92
C ARG A 22 -8.21 10.27 -5.50
N LEU A 23 -9.17 10.39 -6.43
CA LEU A 23 -10.49 10.98 -6.14
C LEU A 23 -11.19 10.27 -4.98
N ALA A 24 -11.17 8.93 -4.98
CA ALA A 24 -11.81 8.15 -3.94
C ALA A 24 -11.17 8.35 -2.56
N SER A 25 -9.85 8.49 -2.53
CA SER A 25 -9.10 8.73 -1.29
C SER A 25 -9.33 10.15 -0.76
N THR A 26 -9.32 11.17 -1.62
CA THR A 26 -9.42 12.58 -1.23
C THR A 26 -10.84 12.95 -0.80
N GLU A 27 -11.85 12.33 -1.41
CA GLU A 27 -13.24 12.58 -1.03
C GLU A 27 -13.71 11.74 0.16
N GLY A 28 -12.93 10.73 0.57
CA GLY A 28 -13.41 9.74 1.53
C GLY A 28 -14.45 8.80 0.91
N ASN A 29 -14.44 8.57 -0.40
CA ASN A 29 -15.35 7.63 -1.05
C ASN A 29 -14.89 6.17 -0.85
N ALA A 30 -15.00 5.68 0.38
CA ALA A 30 -14.62 4.32 0.75
C ALA A 30 -15.34 3.23 -0.05
N PRO A 31 -16.64 3.36 -0.43
CA PRO A 31 -17.30 2.39 -1.31
C PRO A 31 -16.61 2.22 -2.66
N LEU A 32 -16.19 3.32 -3.30
CA LEU A 32 -15.49 3.28 -4.58
C LEU A 32 -14.12 2.55 -4.47
N VAL A 33 -13.40 2.77 -3.36
CA VAL A 33 -12.15 2.04 -3.09
C VAL A 33 -12.41 0.57 -2.78
N THR A 34 -13.49 0.28 -2.05
CA THR A 34 -13.84 -1.09 -1.64
C THR A 34 -14.19 -1.96 -2.85
N ILE A 35 -14.92 -1.43 -3.84
CA ILE A 35 -15.22 -2.14 -5.09
C ILE A 35 -13.94 -2.55 -5.84
N TYR A 36 -12.91 -1.69 -5.84
CA TYR A 36 -11.60 -2.02 -6.41
C TYR A 36 -10.86 -3.09 -5.60
N GLN A 37 -11.02 -3.06 -4.28
CA GLN A 37 -10.39 -4.04 -3.39
C GLN A 37 -11.05 -5.41 -3.37
N GLU A 38 -12.37 -5.50 -3.53
CA GLU A 38 -13.07 -6.80 -3.60
C GLU A 38 -12.61 -7.63 -4.80
N LYS A 39 -12.19 -6.96 -5.88
CA LYS A 39 -11.58 -7.60 -7.06
C LYS A 39 -10.10 -7.95 -6.85
N THR A 40 -9.44 -7.35 -5.86
CA THR A 40 -8.00 -7.46 -5.66
C THR A 40 -7.53 -8.89 -5.39
N PRO A 41 -8.10 -9.70 -4.48
CA PRO A 41 -7.61 -11.07 -4.23
C PRO A 41 -7.67 -11.99 -5.45
N GLN A 42 -8.73 -11.90 -6.25
CA GLN A 42 -8.88 -12.69 -7.48
C GLN A 42 -7.87 -12.22 -8.53
N MET A 43 -7.66 -10.91 -8.65
CA MET A 43 -6.61 -10.35 -9.49
C MET A 43 -5.21 -10.77 -9.04
N ILE A 44 -4.89 -10.83 -7.73
CA ILE A 44 -3.57 -11.31 -7.25
C ILE A 44 -3.28 -12.69 -7.84
N THR A 45 -4.21 -13.63 -7.70
CA THR A 45 -4.00 -15.02 -8.15
C THR A 45 -3.85 -15.10 -9.66
N THR A 46 -4.69 -14.38 -10.41
CA THR A 46 -4.65 -14.36 -11.87
C THR A 46 -3.37 -13.70 -12.40
N GLU A 47 -3.01 -12.53 -11.90
CA GLU A 47 -1.83 -11.80 -12.34
C GLU A 47 -0.53 -12.48 -11.88
N ALA A 48 -0.54 -13.17 -10.73
CA ALA A 48 0.58 -14.02 -10.31
C ALA A 48 0.77 -15.21 -11.26
N ALA A 49 -0.31 -15.85 -11.72
CA ALA A 49 -0.25 -16.92 -12.70
C ALA A 49 0.27 -16.44 -14.06
N PHE A 50 -0.19 -15.27 -14.54
CA PHE A 50 0.34 -14.66 -15.77
C PHE A 50 1.81 -14.29 -15.64
N SER A 51 2.20 -13.70 -14.50
CA SER A 51 3.60 -13.38 -14.21
C SER A 51 4.48 -14.63 -14.22
N TYR A 52 4.00 -15.74 -13.65
CA TYR A 52 4.71 -17.02 -13.70
C TYR A 52 4.90 -17.51 -15.14
N ILE A 53 3.82 -17.58 -15.95
CA ILE A 53 3.90 -18.01 -17.35
C ILE A 53 4.90 -17.15 -18.13
N ASN A 54 4.79 -15.82 -18.01
CA ASN A 54 5.70 -14.89 -18.67
C ASN A 54 7.15 -15.10 -18.22
N SER A 55 7.38 -15.34 -16.92
CA SER A 55 8.72 -15.58 -16.39
C SER A 55 9.36 -16.89 -16.89
N THR A 56 8.58 -17.94 -17.14
CA THR A 56 9.11 -19.19 -17.71
C THR A 56 9.61 -19.05 -19.15
N ALA A 57 9.17 -18.01 -19.87
CA ALA A 57 9.60 -17.70 -21.22
C ALA A 57 10.77 -16.69 -21.27
N MET A 58 11.23 -16.21 -20.12
CA MET A 58 12.33 -15.23 -20.00
C MET A 58 13.65 -15.92 -19.68
N ASP A 59 14.74 -15.29 -20.10
CA ASP A 59 16.07 -15.62 -19.61
C ASP A 59 16.25 -15.16 -18.15
N ILE A 60 17.21 -15.77 -17.45
CA ILE A 60 17.47 -15.54 -16.03
C ILE A 60 17.81 -14.07 -15.74
N SER A 61 18.58 -13.39 -16.60
CA SER A 61 18.91 -11.97 -16.41
C SER A 61 17.65 -11.09 -16.43
N THR A 62 16.76 -11.31 -17.39
CA THR A 62 15.49 -10.62 -17.48
C THR A 62 14.61 -10.87 -16.25
N ILE A 63 14.60 -12.10 -15.72
CA ILE A 63 13.86 -12.43 -14.48
C ILE A 63 14.37 -11.59 -13.29
N TYR A 64 15.68 -11.42 -13.13
CA TYR A 64 16.24 -10.60 -12.06
C TYR A 64 15.88 -9.12 -12.20
N GLU A 65 15.97 -8.55 -13.41
CA GLU A 65 15.59 -7.17 -13.68
C GLU A 65 14.11 -6.91 -13.39
N VAL A 66 13.24 -7.83 -13.80
CA VAL A 66 11.80 -7.73 -13.52
C VAL A 66 11.53 -7.82 -12.02
N SER A 67 12.15 -8.78 -11.32
CA SER A 67 12.03 -8.94 -9.87
C SER A 67 12.48 -7.69 -9.11
N ASP A 68 13.59 -7.06 -9.51
CA ASP A 68 14.10 -5.83 -8.92
C ASP A 68 13.12 -4.66 -9.08
N VAL A 69 12.50 -4.52 -10.26
CA VAL A 69 11.44 -3.53 -10.47
C VAL A 69 10.24 -3.77 -9.55
N TYR A 70 9.78 -5.01 -9.38
CA TYR A 70 8.71 -5.34 -8.42
C TYR A 70 9.09 -5.02 -6.98
N ALA A 71 10.36 -5.26 -6.59
CA ALA A 71 10.87 -4.89 -5.26
C ALA A 71 10.81 -3.38 -5.04
N GLN A 72 11.25 -2.58 -6.01
CA GLN A 72 11.19 -1.11 -5.95
C GLN A 72 9.75 -0.59 -5.89
N LEU A 73 8.83 -1.18 -6.68
CA LEU A 73 7.40 -0.84 -6.63
C LEU A 73 6.79 -1.15 -5.26
N LYS A 74 7.10 -2.30 -4.67
CA LYS A 74 6.67 -2.66 -3.31
C LYS A 74 7.21 -1.68 -2.27
N GLU A 75 8.50 -1.39 -2.31
CA GLU A 75 9.15 -0.48 -1.36
C GLU A 75 8.52 0.92 -1.39
N LYS A 76 8.14 1.39 -2.58
CA LYS A 76 7.42 2.67 -2.74
C LYS A 76 6.06 2.66 -2.07
N LEU A 77 5.30 1.57 -2.19
CA LEU A 77 4.01 1.41 -1.49
C LEU A 77 4.19 1.34 0.03
N ASP A 78 5.18 0.57 0.50
CA ASP A 78 5.50 0.48 1.94
C ASP A 78 5.86 1.87 2.50
N THR A 79 6.60 2.67 1.74
CA THR A 79 6.92 4.06 2.09
C THR A 79 5.66 4.91 2.20
N ALA A 80 4.76 4.84 1.22
CA ALA A 80 3.50 5.59 1.26
C ALA A 80 2.59 5.17 2.43
N ILE A 81 2.61 3.89 2.84
CA ILE A 81 1.90 3.43 4.05
C ILE A 81 2.52 4.07 5.30
N LYS A 82 3.85 4.08 5.44
CA LYS A 82 4.55 4.73 6.57
C LYS A 82 4.30 6.23 6.64
N GLU A 83 4.29 6.91 5.50
CA GLU A 83 3.95 8.33 5.44
C GLU A 83 2.51 8.57 5.91
N THR A 84 1.56 7.72 5.51
CA THR A 84 0.18 7.81 6.00
C THR A 84 0.08 7.53 7.50
N GLU A 85 0.87 6.59 8.03
CA GLU A 85 0.97 6.34 9.47
C GLU A 85 1.46 7.60 10.20
N ALA A 86 2.49 8.26 9.67
CA ALA A 86 3.01 9.51 10.23
C ALA A 86 1.94 10.61 10.24
N ASP A 87 1.17 10.74 9.14
CA ASP A 87 0.03 11.67 9.06
C ASP A 87 -1.03 11.34 10.13
N CYS A 88 -1.41 10.07 10.30
CA CYS A 88 -2.37 9.65 11.32
C CYS A 88 -1.85 9.93 12.73
N SER A 89 -0.57 9.66 12.99
CA SER A 89 0.08 9.95 14.27
C SER A 89 0.06 11.45 14.57
N ALA A 90 0.29 12.29 13.56
CA ALA A 90 0.23 13.74 13.70
C ALA A 90 -1.19 14.21 14.05
N ILE A 91 -2.22 13.72 13.34
CA ILE A 91 -3.63 14.02 13.64
C ILE A 91 -3.98 13.60 15.07
N HIS A 92 -3.57 12.39 15.48
CA HIS A 92 -3.81 11.88 16.83
C HIS A 92 -3.19 12.79 17.90
N LYS A 93 -1.93 13.19 17.73
CA LYS A 93 -1.24 14.13 18.63
C LYS A 93 -1.87 15.52 18.63
N SER A 94 -2.30 16.01 17.46
CA SER A 94 -3.01 17.28 17.34
C SER A 94 -4.32 17.27 18.13
N MET A 95 -5.10 16.18 18.04
CA MET A 95 -6.33 16.04 18.83
C MET A 95 -6.06 15.99 20.34
N GLN A 96 -5.03 15.27 20.77
CA GLN A 96 -4.62 15.21 22.18
C GLN A 96 -4.28 16.61 22.71
N ARG A 97 -3.41 17.33 22.00
CA ARG A 97 -3.00 18.69 22.36
C ARG A 97 -4.18 19.67 22.33
N PHE A 98 -5.06 19.55 21.34
CA PHE A 98 -6.25 20.39 21.24
C PHE A 98 -7.16 20.21 22.46
N LYS A 99 -7.44 18.96 22.84
CA LYS A 99 -8.22 18.65 24.04
C LYS A 99 -7.60 19.22 25.32
N GLU A 100 -6.28 19.09 25.48
CA GLU A 100 -5.56 19.60 26.66
C GLU A 100 -5.57 21.13 26.75
N THR A 101 -5.41 21.81 25.62
CA THR A 101 -5.32 23.28 25.56
C THR A 101 -6.68 23.98 25.47
N LYS A 102 -7.71 23.25 25.05
CA LYS A 102 -9.09 23.74 24.85
C LYS A 102 -10.08 22.77 25.50
N SER A 103 -9.93 22.53 26.80
CA SER A 103 -10.79 21.59 27.56
C SER A 103 -12.27 21.90 27.46
N ASP A 104 -12.62 23.18 27.36
CA ASP A 104 -14.00 23.67 27.29
C ASP A 104 -14.40 24.06 25.85
N ALA A 105 -13.74 23.48 24.84
CA ALA A 105 -14.05 23.73 23.44
C ALA A 105 -15.51 23.38 23.13
N THR A 106 -16.21 24.32 22.48
CA THR A 106 -17.56 24.09 21.99
C THR A 106 -17.55 23.22 20.73
N GLU A 107 -18.71 22.70 20.35
CA GLU A 107 -18.90 21.91 19.12
C GLU A 107 -18.32 22.62 17.89
N ARG A 108 -18.59 23.91 17.74
CA ARG A 108 -18.09 24.73 16.62
C ARG A 108 -16.57 24.77 16.55
N VAL A 109 -15.87 24.85 17.70
CA VAL A 109 -14.40 24.90 17.71
C VAL A 109 -13.83 23.53 17.34
N TRP A 110 -14.44 22.44 17.81
CA TRP A 110 -14.09 21.08 17.39
C TRP A 110 -14.32 20.86 15.89
N GLU A 111 -15.44 21.36 15.35
CA GLU A 111 -15.77 21.24 13.92
C GLU A 111 -14.73 21.95 13.05
N MET A 112 -14.35 23.17 13.41
CA MET A 112 -13.29 23.91 12.72
C MET A 112 -11.96 23.16 12.75
N PHE A 113 -11.58 22.62 13.91
CA PHE A 113 -10.36 21.83 14.06
C PHE A 113 -10.38 20.57 13.18
N LEU A 114 -11.46 19.78 13.22
CA LEU A 114 -11.57 18.56 12.42
C LEU A 114 -11.59 18.86 10.92
N THR A 115 -12.22 19.97 10.51
CA THR A 115 -12.19 20.43 9.11
C THR A 115 -10.76 20.73 8.67
N GLU A 116 -9.97 21.41 9.50
CA GLU A 116 -8.56 21.70 9.20
C GLU A 116 -7.73 20.41 9.04
N GLU A 117 -7.91 19.43 9.92
CA GLU A 117 -7.20 18.15 9.84
C GLU A 117 -7.64 17.32 8.61
N VAL A 118 -8.91 17.38 8.20
CA VAL A 118 -9.37 16.77 6.94
C VAL A 118 -8.67 17.39 5.74
N GLU A 119 -8.59 18.72 5.66
CA GLU A 119 -7.94 19.40 4.53
C GLU A 119 -6.43 19.15 4.49
N LYS A 120 -5.75 19.09 5.66
CA LYS A 120 -4.35 18.66 5.74
C LYS A 120 -4.16 17.25 5.18
N GLN A 121 -5.03 16.31 5.58
CA GLN A 121 -4.95 14.93 5.12
C GLN A 121 -5.19 14.81 3.61
N LYS A 122 -6.16 15.56 3.07
CA LYS A 122 -6.40 15.63 1.62
C LYS A 122 -5.19 16.17 0.86
N ALA A 123 -4.56 17.23 1.35
CA ALA A 123 -3.39 17.83 0.72
C ALA A 123 -2.19 16.86 0.73
N ALA A 124 -1.92 16.22 1.87
CA ALA A 124 -0.87 15.21 1.99
C ALA A 124 -1.11 14.01 1.07
N SER A 125 -2.35 13.49 1.05
CA SER A 125 -2.76 12.39 0.16
C SER A 125 -2.57 12.77 -1.32
N ASN A 126 -3.01 13.96 -1.73
CA ASN A 126 -2.87 14.44 -3.10
C ASN A 126 -1.41 14.49 -3.57
N LYS A 127 -0.51 15.00 -2.73
CA LYS A 127 0.93 15.05 -3.05
C LYS A 127 1.51 13.65 -3.22
N ARG A 128 1.12 12.70 -2.36
CA ARG A 128 1.57 11.30 -2.44
C ARG A 128 1.12 10.62 -3.73
N TRP A 129 -0.10 10.90 -4.20
CA TRP A 129 -0.59 10.31 -5.45
C TRP A 129 0.22 10.70 -6.68
N ASP A 130 0.65 11.96 -6.78
CA ASP A 130 1.47 12.43 -7.91
C ASP A 130 2.84 11.72 -7.93
N ASP A 131 3.46 11.56 -6.77
CA ASP A 131 4.73 10.83 -6.61
C ASP A 131 4.58 9.32 -6.91
N LEU A 132 3.53 8.69 -6.40
CA LEU A 132 3.21 7.28 -6.67
C LEU A 132 2.96 7.01 -8.16
N LYS A 133 2.26 7.91 -8.85
CA LYS A 133 1.98 7.85 -10.29
C LYS A 133 3.27 7.93 -11.10
N CYS A 134 4.05 8.99 -10.88
CA CYS A 134 5.30 9.22 -11.60
C CYS A 134 6.27 8.06 -11.42
N PHE A 135 6.45 7.60 -10.18
CA PHE A 135 7.33 6.46 -9.88
C PHE A 135 6.85 5.17 -10.56
N GLY A 136 5.55 4.86 -10.48
CA GLY A 136 4.97 3.68 -11.12
C GLY A 136 5.21 3.67 -12.63
N VAL A 137 4.88 4.76 -13.31
CA VAL A 137 5.11 4.89 -14.76
C VAL A 137 6.59 4.73 -15.11
N GLU A 138 7.49 5.39 -14.35
CA GLU A 138 8.93 5.32 -14.59
C GLU A 138 9.45 3.88 -14.48
N LYS A 139 9.08 3.15 -13.43
CA LYS A 139 9.58 1.79 -13.18
C LYS A 139 8.96 0.76 -14.11
N ILE A 140 7.64 0.81 -14.33
CA ILE A 140 6.95 -0.16 -15.20
C ILE A 140 7.46 -0.04 -16.64
N LYS A 141 7.82 1.16 -17.12
CA LYS A 141 8.42 1.34 -18.46
C LYS A 141 9.74 0.60 -18.67
N LYS A 142 10.48 0.31 -17.59
CA LYS A 142 11.76 -0.43 -17.67
C LYS A 142 11.57 -1.92 -17.90
N LEU A 143 10.35 -2.44 -17.67
CA LEU A 143 10.03 -3.85 -17.89
C LEU A 143 9.92 -4.18 -19.39
N PRO A 144 10.13 -5.46 -19.76
CA PRO A 144 9.73 -5.99 -21.06
C PRO A 144 8.26 -5.69 -21.36
N GLU A 145 7.94 -5.38 -22.61
CA GLU A 145 6.59 -4.93 -23.01
C GLU A 145 5.48 -5.87 -22.55
N VAL A 146 5.73 -7.18 -22.63
CA VAL A 146 4.80 -8.24 -22.24
C VAL A 146 4.46 -8.23 -20.74
N SER A 147 5.32 -7.67 -19.88
CA SER A 147 5.14 -7.66 -18.42
C SER A 147 4.55 -6.36 -17.88
N ARG A 148 4.52 -5.29 -18.70
CA ARG A 148 4.06 -3.96 -18.26
C ARG A 148 2.60 -3.94 -17.79
N PRO A 149 1.64 -4.56 -18.51
CA PRO A 149 0.24 -4.54 -18.10
C PRO A 149 0.01 -5.20 -16.73
N ASP A 150 0.65 -6.33 -16.48
CA ASP A 150 0.47 -7.10 -15.25
C ASP A 150 1.13 -6.36 -14.06
N ALA A 151 2.32 -5.81 -14.27
CA ALA A 151 2.99 -4.97 -13.27
C ALA A 151 2.16 -3.73 -12.91
N ALA A 152 1.52 -3.10 -13.91
CA ALA A 152 0.62 -1.97 -13.68
C ALA A 152 -0.58 -2.34 -12.81
N LYS A 153 -1.22 -3.49 -13.07
CA LYS A 153 -2.35 -3.96 -12.25
C LYS A 153 -1.93 -4.30 -10.82
N ILE A 154 -0.81 -5.03 -10.65
CA ILE A 154 -0.28 -5.40 -9.33
C ILE A 154 0.05 -4.13 -8.53
N TYR A 155 0.68 -3.15 -9.16
CA TYR A 155 0.98 -1.88 -8.50
C TYR A 155 -0.31 -1.10 -8.19
N CYS A 156 -1.28 -1.01 -9.11
CA CYS A 156 -2.60 -0.42 -8.85
C CYS A 156 -3.33 -1.06 -7.67
N MET A 157 -3.21 -2.37 -7.50
CA MET A 157 -3.79 -3.06 -6.35
C MET A 157 -3.14 -2.59 -5.04
N GLY A 158 -1.81 -2.48 -4.99
CA GLY A 158 -1.11 -1.89 -3.85
C GLY A 158 -1.49 -0.42 -3.62
N LEU A 159 -1.65 0.36 -4.69
CA LEU A 159 -2.12 1.74 -4.61
C LEU A 159 -3.54 1.84 -4.04
N SER A 160 -4.42 0.89 -4.37
CA SER A 160 -5.80 0.86 -3.84
C SER A 160 -5.81 0.69 -2.31
N VAL A 161 -4.83 -0.02 -1.75
CA VAL A 161 -4.64 -0.17 -0.31
C VAL A 161 -4.24 1.16 0.32
N CYS A 162 -3.28 1.87 -0.28
CA CYS A 162 -2.87 3.20 0.15
C CYS A 162 -4.04 4.19 0.09
N GLY A 163 -4.82 4.16 -0.99
CA GLY A 163 -6.01 4.99 -1.16
C GLY A 163 -7.09 4.72 -0.13
N LYS A 164 -7.33 3.45 0.23
CA LYS A 164 -8.30 3.08 1.27
C LYS A 164 -7.89 3.63 2.63
N LEU A 165 -6.63 3.47 2.97
CA LEU A 165 -6.10 3.94 4.25
C LEU A 165 -6.33 5.44 4.41
N ALA A 166 -5.96 6.25 3.41
CA ALA A 166 -6.24 7.68 3.40
C ALA A 166 -7.75 7.99 3.48
N SER A 167 -8.57 7.25 2.74
CA SER A 167 -10.04 7.38 2.75
C SER A 167 -10.64 7.07 4.12
N GLN A 168 -10.17 6.04 4.83
CA GLN A 168 -10.63 5.64 6.16
C GLN A 168 -10.37 6.73 7.20
N VAL A 169 -9.21 7.39 7.13
CA VAL A 169 -8.86 8.51 8.01
C VAL A 169 -9.82 9.68 7.77
N ILE A 170 -10.00 10.10 6.51
CA ILE A 170 -10.91 11.20 6.16
C ILE A 170 -12.35 10.89 6.57
N ASN A 171 -12.81 9.66 6.35
CA ASN A 171 -14.15 9.24 6.73
C ASN A 171 -14.37 9.21 8.23
N TRP A 172 -13.38 8.77 8.99
CA TRP A 172 -13.48 8.79 10.44
C TRP A 172 -13.61 10.23 10.95
N LEU A 173 -12.78 11.17 10.45
CA LEU A 173 -12.87 12.58 10.80
C LEU A 173 -14.22 13.19 10.39
N LYS A 174 -14.72 12.88 9.19
CA LYS A 174 -16.04 13.34 8.71
C LYS A 174 -17.20 12.79 9.54
N ASP A 175 -17.21 11.51 9.87
CA ASP A 175 -18.22 10.91 10.74
C ASP A 175 -18.20 11.52 12.15
N ARG A 176 -17.02 11.87 12.65
CA ARG A 176 -16.88 12.63 13.90
C ARG A 176 -17.47 14.04 13.81
N MET A 177 -17.33 14.73 12.68
CA MET A 177 -18.02 16.01 12.45
C MET A 177 -19.55 15.87 12.40
N VAL A 178 -20.08 14.79 11.82
CA VAL A 178 -21.53 14.51 11.85
C VAL A 178 -22.04 14.30 13.29
N ARG A 179 -21.20 13.72 14.14
CA ARG A 179 -21.49 13.46 15.56
C ARG A 179 -20.77 14.45 16.49
N ILE A 180 -20.65 15.70 16.06
CA ILE A 180 -19.86 16.71 16.77
C ILE A 180 -20.32 16.96 18.21
N HIS A 181 -21.62 16.81 18.47
CA HIS A 181 -22.21 16.95 19.80
C HIS A 181 -21.67 15.94 20.84
N GLU A 182 -21.12 14.80 20.40
CA GLU A 182 -20.51 13.81 21.28
C GLU A 182 -19.08 14.20 21.70
N LEU A 183 -18.39 15.01 20.90
CA LEU A 183 -16.95 15.27 21.05
C LEU A 183 -16.58 16.06 22.31
N PRO A 184 -17.25 17.17 22.67
CA PRO A 184 -16.90 17.91 23.88
C PRO A 184 -16.92 17.05 25.16
N SER A 185 -17.89 16.14 25.27
CA SER A 185 -18.04 15.27 26.44
C SER A 185 -17.21 13.98 26.38
N LYS A 186 -16.86 13.50 25.19
CA LYS A 186 -16.18 12.20 24.97
C LYS A 186 -14.86 12.28 24.21
N ALA A 187 -14.24 13.46 24.11
CA ALA A 187 -13.02 13.66 23.31
C ALA A 187 -11.91 12.64 23.65
N GLY A 188 -11.68 12.36 24.93
CA GLY A 188 -10.67 11.38 25.35
C GLY A 188 -10.91 9.97 24.81
N GLU A 189 -12.15 9.51 24.87
CA GLU A 189 -12.56 8.20 24.34
C GLU A 189 -12.37 8.16 22.81
N LYS A 190 -12.79 9.21 22.10
CA LYS A 190 -12.72 9.26 20.63
C LYS A 190 -11.30 9.40 20.10
N ILE A 191 -10.44 10.10 20.81
CA ILE A 191 -9.01 10.18 20.49
C ILE A 191 -8.35 8.80 20.65
N ALA A 192 -8.63 8.10 21.75
CA ALA A 192 -8.12 6.74 21.96
C ALA A 192 -8.65 5.76 20.90
N GLU A 193 -9.94 5.87 20.55
CA GLU A 193 -10.58 5.08 19.48
C GLU A 193 -9.87 5.30 18.13
N PHE A 194 -9.56 6.55 17.78
CA PHE A 194 -8.79 6.85 16.57
C PHE A 194 -7.41 6.19 16.60
N GLY A 195 -6.70 6.30 17.72
CA GLY A 195 -5.37 5.70 17.92
C GLY A 195 -5.35 4.19 17.64
N GLN A 196 -6.34 3.49 18.19
CA GLN A 196 -6.51 2.04 17.97
C GLN A 196 -6.87 1.72 16.52
N ARG A 197 -7.81 2.48 15.93
CA ARG A 197 -8.29 2.25 14.57
C ARG A 197 -7.20 2.43 13.51
N TYR A 198 -6.45 3.53 13.55
CA TYR A 198 -5.44 3.78 12.51
C TYR A 198 -4.33 2.72 12.56
N THR A 199 -3.91 2.29 13.75
CA THR A 199 -2.93 1.21 13.90
C THR A 199 -3.41 -0.08 13.22
N GLY A 200 -4.69 -0.43 13.41
CA GLY A 200 -5.31 -1.57 12.72
C GLY A 200 -5.34 -1.42 11.21
N TRP A 201 -5.66 -0.23 10.70
CA TRP A 201 -5.66 0.05 9.25
C TRP A 201 -4.27 -0.06 8.63
N ILE A 202 -3.23 0.46 9.31
CA ILE A 202 -1.83 0.37 8.87
C ILE A 202 -1.37 -1.10 8.77
N ASN A 203 -1.62 -1.89 9.81
CA ASN A 203 -1.24 -3.30 9.82
C ASN A 203 -1.93 -4.09 8.71
N ALA A 204 -3.22 -3.84 8.48
CA ALA A 204 -3.97 -4.46 7.38
C ALA A 204 -3.41 -4.05 6.00
N ALA A 205 -2.98 -2.80 5.86
CA ALA A 205 -2.38 -2.30 4.62
C ALA A 205 -1.04 -3.01 4.31
N PHE A 206 -0.12 -3.06 5.28
CA PHE A 206 1.15 -3.77 5.12
C PHE A 206 0.98 -5.25 4.79
N SER A 207 0.07 -5.93 5.48
CA SER A 207 -0.24 -7.34 5.24
C SER A 207 -0.72 -7.56 3.80
N THR A 208 -1.60 -6.68 3.31
CA THR A 208 -2.15 -6.78 1.96
C THR A 208 -1.09 -6.55 0.88
N VAL A 209 -0.28 -5.49 1.00
CA VAL A 209 0.81 -5.21 0.04
C VAL A 209 1.86 -6.34 0.06
N THR A 210 2.23 -6.82 1.25
CA THR A 210 3.18 -7.92 1.38
C THR A 210 2.64 -9.23 0.78
N GLY A 211 1.36 -9.55 0.98
CA GLY A 211 0.73 -10.73 0.38
C GLY A 211 0.65 -10.66 -1.15
N ALA A 212 0.32 -9.49 -1.70
CA ALA A 212 0.22 -9.29 -3.14
C ALA A 212 1.56 -9.49 -3.85
N PHE A 213 2.63 -8.84 -3.35
CA PHE A 213 3.97 -8.96 -3.94
C PHE A 213 4.67 -10.27 -3.54
N GLY A 214 4.38 -10.84 -2.38
CA GLY A 214 4.97 -12.11 -1.91
C GLY A 214 4.65 -13.28 -2.85
N SER A 215 3.43 -13.33 -3.38
CA SER A 215 3.03 -14.34 -4.38
C SER A 215 3.85 -14.23 -5.68
N ILE A 216 4.19 -13.00 -6.08
CA ILE A 216 5.00 -12.73 -7.27
C ILE A 216 6.45 -13.16 -7.05
N PHE A 217 7.05 -12.81 -5.90
CA PHE A 217 8.42 -13.22 -5.58
C PHE A 217 8.57 -14.74 -5.44
N ALA A 218 7.56 -15.43 -4.89
CA ALA A 218 7.56 -16.90 -4.83
C ALA A 218 7.62 -17.54 -6.22
N ASN A 219 6.92 -16.97 -7.21
CA ASN A 219 6.93 -17.44 -8.59
C ASN A 219 8.30 -17.26 -9.25
N TYR A 220 8.94 -16.09 -9.09
CA TYR A 220 10.29 -15.87 -9.62
C TYR A 220 11.33 -16.79 -8.97
N ALA A 221 11.22 -17.03 -7.66
CA ALA A 221 12.10 -17.99 -6.98
C ALA A 221 11.92 -19.42 -7.54
N ALA A 222 10.68 -19.85 -7.80
CA ALA A 222 10.39 -21.17 -8.36
C ALA A 222 10.98 -21.35 -9.77
N VAL A 223 10.85 -20.35 -10.65
CA VAL A 223 11.40 -20.43 -12.02
C VAL A 223 12.93 -20.46 -12.00
N ASN A 224 13.57 -19.67 -11.13
CA ASN A 224 15.03 -19.69 -10.97
C ASN A 224 15.55 -21.06 -10.53
N CYS A 225 14.86 -21.75 -9.61
CA CYS A 225 15.23 -23.11 -9.21
C CYS A 225 15.17 -24.09 -10.38
N VAL A 226 14.08 -24.05 -11.16
CA VAL A 226 13.88 -24.97 -12.31
C VAL A 226 14.91 -24.74 -13.42
N GLN A 227 15.22 -23.48 -13.76
CA GLN A 227 16.19 -23.17 -14.80
C GLN A 227 17.63 -23.51 -14.39
N ASN A 228 17.99 -23.35 -13.10
CA ASN A 228 19.30 -23.76 -12.58
C ASN A 228 19.49 -25.28 -12.56
N ASP A 229 18.43 -26.05 -12.25
CA ASP A 229 18.46 -27.52 -12.30
C ASP A 229 18.65 -28.05 -13.73
N GLN A 230 18.10 -27.35 -14.75
CA GLN A 230 18.24 -27.75 -16.16
C GLN A 230 19.59 -27.42 -16.79
N LEU A 231 20.31 -26.41 -16.27
CA LEU A 231 21.63 -26.00 -16.77
C LEU A 231 22.80 -26.76 -16.12
N GLY A 232 22.52 -27.79 -15.31
CA GLY A 232 23.57 -28.60 -14.67
C GLY A 232 24.33 -27.86 -13.57
N GLY A 233 23.70 -26.87 -12.92
CA GLY A 233 24.29 -26.09 -11.83
C GLY A 233 24.45 -26.92 -10.55
N SER A 234 25.65 -26.89 -9.97
CA SER A 234 25.99 -27.53 -8.70
C SER A 234 24.95 -27.24 -7.61
N ARG A 235 24.54 -28.29 -6.89
CA ARG A 235 23.73 -28.21 -5.66
C ARG A 235 24.17 -27.02 -4.80
N VAL A 236 23.35 -25.98 -4.76
CA VAL A 236 23.38 -25.04 -3.64
C VAL A 236 22.88 -25.84 -2.44
N VAL A 237 23.79 -26.16 -1.54
CA VAL A 237 23.48 -26.79 -0.26
C VAL A 237 22.49 -25.89 0.47
N SER A 238 21.28 -26.41 0.72
CA SER A 238 20.31 -25.78 1.62
C SER A 238 20.98 -25.40 2.93
N PRO A 239 20.72 -24.21 3.50
CA PRO A 239 21.12 -23.95 4.88
C PRO A 239 20.36 -24.93 5.77
N ASP A 240 21.10 -25.73 6.53
CA ASP A 240 20.55 -26.65 7.53
C ASP A 240 19.58 -25.91 8.45
N ARG A 241 18.41 -26.52 8.65
CA ARG A 241 17.35 -26.02 9.53
C ARG A 241 17.67 -26.20 11.03
N ASP A 242 18.89 -26.66 11.38
CA ASP A 242 19.28 -27.05 12.74
C ASP A 242 20.48 -26.28 13.30
N SER A 243 20.48 -24.95 13.18
CA SER A 243 21.43 -24.10 13.93
C SER A 243 20.77 -22.89 14.58
N VAL A 244 19.69 -23.14 15.32
CA VAL A 244 19.24 -22.24 16.39
C VAL A 244 19.11 -23.04 17.68
N SER A 245 20.25 -23.28 18.33
CA SER A 245 20.28 -23.52 19.78
C SER A 245 21.63 -23.07 20.33
N GLY A 246 21.65 -21.91 20.97
CA GLY A 246 22.88 -21.33 21.47
C GLY A 246 22.74 -19.89 21.97
N VAL A 247 21.75 -19.63 22.83
CA VAL A 247 21.80 -18.47 23.73
C VAL A 247 21.52 -18.97 25.14
N THR A 248 22.61 -19.06 25.89
CA THR A 248 22.69 -19.31 27.33
C THR A 248 21.93 -18.24 28.11
N LEU A 249 21.02 -18.70 28.97
CA LEU A 249 20.35 -17.93 30.02
C LEU A 249 21.19 -18.04 31.29
N GLU A 250 22.13 -17.12 31.49
CA GLU A 250 22.70 -16.86 32.82
C GLU A 250 22.95 -15.36 32.94
N GLN A 251 22.06 -14.68 33.67
CA GLN A 251 22.38 -13.64 34.65
C GLN A 251 21.08 -13.09 35.26
N ALA A 252 20.67 -13.72 36.36
CA ALA A 252 19.85 -13.09 37.39
C ALA A 252 20.23 -13.72 38.74
N LYS A 253 21.21 -13.11 39.40
CA LYS A 253 21.35 -13.08 40.85
C LYS A 253 21.40 -11.62 41.26
#